data_AF-A0ABD3RD35-F1
#
_entry.id   AF-A0ABD3RD35-F1
#
_cell.length_a   1.000
_cell.length_b   1.000
_cell.length_c   1.000
_cell.angle_alpha   90.00
_cell.angle_beta   90.00
_cell.angle_gamma   90.00
#
_symmetry.space_group_name_H-M   'P 1'
#
loop_
_entity.id
_entity.type
_entity.pdbx_description
1 polymer ?
#
loop_
_entity_poly.entity_id
_entity_poly.type
_entity_poly.pdbx_seq_one_letter_code
_entity_poly.pdbx_strand_id
1 'polypeptide(L)'
;MTPPPLHGLSASAFALLHFIVIVIASASGTTTTTTTTTSLPTDEHGDYNGSDLIDWIRSHPEGIIHLSLRIGRERPGDLSSPLGLFVKNDAESIPISKGDVIARIPWDMMIQPGGKYHPYKFFSCRAIYNLANELDMGEHSDKAPYVRYLLSQKRGNMPGEWSRAGSNFLASEILGNGDLPPYEDSWRAKFDVEWSGGCSGTDATADPIAHDNERRAYWLASSRDEDTLMVPVYDMANHSNDPVLLNTVSYKPARAGDAFLFVSSRDIASGEQIYNSYNRCNACSGMALSGDCETYSYARTPDLYVNFGFVEDYPQYWEFDPQHKDDDSGDDSSDDDDDDDETGFEFCLIRDEVSGELAARYIGGSNDMPDAADVAWMTRQLNRLRALSDEKERLEGRHVRGADGDGNGDVDGDPDKMPRSEWESSWRYHDALSRAIEAAIRSVSKDHNILSDGEL
;
A
#
# COMPACT_ATOMS: atom_id res chain seq x y z
N MET A 1 -53.26 -27.51 12.45
CA MET A 1 -53.61 -26.70 13.63
C MET A 1 -54.32 -25.46 13.14
N THR A 2 -55.62 -25.42 13.39
CA THR A 2 -56.55 -24.33 13.05
C THR A 2 -56.35 -23.12 13.98
N PRO A 3 -56.52 -21.89 13.48
CA PRO A 3 -56.48 -20.68 14.32
C PRO A 3 -57.84 -20.48 15.02
N PRO A 4 -57.88 -19.85 16.21
CA PRO A 4 -59.13 -19.33 16.73
C PRO A 4 -59.42 -17.92 16.16
N PRO A 5 -60.70 -17.60 15.90
CA PRO A 5 -61.16 -16.27 15.49
C PRO A 5 -61.44 -15.39 16.72
N LEU A 6 -61.84 -14.13 16.52
CA LEU A 6 -63.04 -13.49 17.10
C LEU A 6 -63.07 -11.96 16.79
N HIS A 7 -64.20 -11.55 16.19
CA HIS A 7 -64.96 -10.29 16.26
C HIS A 7 -64.24 -8.91 16.23
N GLY A 8 -64.65 -7.90 15.46
CA GLY A 8 -65.99 -7.52 14.99
C GLY A 8 -66.51 -6.31 15.78
N LEU A 9 -67.06 -5.31 15.06
CA LEU A 9 -67.72 -4.02 15.45
C LEU A 9 -66.85 -2.79 15.11
N SER A 10 -67.18 -1.92 14.13
CA SER A 10 -68.40 -1.18 13.75
C SER A 10 -68.43 0.25 14.30
N ALA A 11 -68.77 1.17 13.38
CA ALA A 11 -69.40 2.47 13.53
C ALA A 11 -68.52 3.71 13.78
N SER A 12 -68.44 4.48 12.71
CA SER A 12 -68.30 5.93 12.59
C SER A 12 -68.85 6.75 13.76
N ALA A 13 -68.10 7.77 14.16
CA ALA A 13 -68.64 8.98 14.76
C ALA A 13 -67.87 10.20 14.24
N PHE A 14 -68.61 11.10 13.62
CA PHE A 14 -68.19 12.45 13.22
C PHE A 14 -67.66 13.22 14.44
N ALA A 15 -66.48 13.81 14.32
CA ALA A 15 -66.04 14.89 15.19
C ALA A 15 -65.43 16.02 14.34
N LEU A 16 -66.11 17.15 14.43
CA LEU A 16 -65.83 18.44 13.82
C LEU A 16 -64.43 18.93 14.26
N LEU A 17 -63.43 18.93 13.36
CA LEU A 17 -62.14 19.54 13.65
C LEU A 17 -62.15 21.01 13.22
N HIS A 18 -62.03 21.90 14.20
CA HIS A 18 -61.79 23.32 13.97
C HIS A 18 -60.42 23.50 13.32
N PHE A 19 -60.38 24.15 12.14
CA PHE A 19 -59.17 24.68 11.55
C PHE A 19 -58.64 25.82 12.42
N ILE A 20 -57.60 25.57 13.21
CA ILE A 20 -56.71 26.62 13.69
C ILE A 20 -55.48 26.57 12.78
N VAL A 21 -55.41 27.54 11.87
CA VAL A 21 -54.20 27.82 11.09
C VAL A 21 -53.23 28.55 12.02
N ILE A 22 -52.31 27.81 12.63
CA ILE A 22 -51.12 28.41 13.23
C ILE A 22 -50.09 28.54 12.12
N VAL A 23 -49.87 29.78 11.66
CA VAL A 23 -48.71 30.13 10.85
C VAL A 23 -47.50 30.13 11.79
N ILE A 24 -46.82 28.99 11.92
CA ILE A 24 -45.49 28.95 12.50
C ILE A 24 -44.54 29.40 11.40
N ALA A 25 -44.04 30.63 11.51
CA ALA A 25 -42.88 31.07 10.76
C ALA A 25 -41.67 30.26 11.25
N SER A 26 -41.44 29.11 10.62
CA SER A 26 -40.21 28.34 10.81
C SER A 26 -39.07 29.15 10.21
N ALA A 27 -38.38 29.92 11.04
CA ALA A 27 -37.08 30.47 10.71
C ALA A 27 -36.11 29.28 10.64
N SER A 28 -36.02 28.65 9.47
CA SER A 28 -34.96 27.70 9.14
C SER A 28 -33.66 28.49 9.00
N GLY A 29 -33.09 28.88 10.14
CA GLY A 29 -31.74 29.40 10.22
C GLY A 29 -30.77 28.26 9.97
N THR A 30 -30.41 28.06 8.70
CA THR A 30 -29.28 27.20 8.32
C THR A 30 -28.05 27.77 8.99
N THR A 31 -27.72 27.24 10.16
CA THR A 31 -26.51 27.62 10.88
C THR A 31 -25.40 26.85 10.21
N THR A 32 -24.75 27.48 9.24
CA THR A 32 -23.57 26.90 8.59
C THR A 32 -22.46 26.89 9.63
N THR A 33 -22.31 25.78 10.34
CA THR A 33 -21.19 25.57 11.25
C THR A 33 -19.95 25.45 10.37
N THR A 34 -19.20 26.52 10.22
CA THR A 34 -17.90 26.48 9.54
C THR A 34 -16.96 25.68 10.43
N THR A 35 -16.78 24.40 10.13
CA THR A 35 -15.77 23.57 10.77
C THR A 35 -14.41 24.10 10.35
N THR A 36 -13.72 24.79 11.25
CA THR A 36 -12.36 25.27 11.01
C THR A 36 -11.43 24.06 10.99
N THR A 37 -11.06 23.61 9.80
CA THR A 37 -10.03 22.56 9.63
C THR A 37 -8.70 23.07 10.19
N THR A 38 -8.15 22.38 11.18
CA THR A 38 -6.82 22.68 11.70
C THR A 38 -5.79 22.27 10.63
N SER A 39 -4.96 23.20 10.17
CA SER A 39 -3.86 22.86 9.26
C SER A 39 -2.84 21.95 9.96
N LEU A 40 -2.25 21.01 9.22
CA LEU A 40 -1.13 20.23 9.72
C LEU A 40 0.02 21.15 10.19
N PRO A 41 0.68 20.85 11.33
CA PRO A 41 1.86 21.59 11.74
C PRO A 41 3.00 21.36 10.75
N THR A 42 3.56 22.45 10.25
CA THR A 42 4.70 22.40 9.34
C THR A 42 5.97 22.93 9.99
N ASP A 43 7.12 22.49 9.51
CA ASP A 43 8.42 23.10 9.83
C ASP A 43 8.60 24.45 9.11
N GLU A 44 9.78 25.06 9.23
CA GLU A 44 10.15 26.31 8.56
C GLU A 44 10.14 26.23 7.02
N HIS A 45 10.07 25.02 6.45
CA HIS A 45 10.01 24.76 5.03
C HIS A 45 8.60 24.47 4.51
N GLY A 46 7.60 24.38 5.40
CA GLY A 46 6.23 24.02 5.04
C GLY A 46 5.99 22.52 4.97
N ASP A 47 6.95 21.69 5.41
CA ASP A 47 6.79 20.23 5.44
C ASP A 47 6.12 19.79 6.74
N TYR A 48 5.25 18.78 6.69
CA TYR A 48 4.64 18.21 7.89
C TYR A 48 5.72 17.68 8.85
N ASN A 49 5.72 18.19 10.08
CA ASN A 49 6.76 17.88 11.07
C ASN A 49 6.33 16.88 12.16
N GLY A 50 5.06 16.46 12.15
CA GLY A 50 4.53 15.46 13.08
C GLY A 50 4.49 15.84 14.56
N SER A 51 4.74 17.10 14.91
CA SER A 51 4.79 17.55 16.31
C SER A 51 3.47 17.28 17.04
N ASP A 52 2.34 17.54 16.39
CA ASP A 52 1.00 17.28 16.94
C ASP A 52 0.77 15.79 17.23
N LEU A 53 1.18 14.91 16.33
CA LEU A 53 1.04 13.47 16.49
C LEU A 53 1.95 12.93 17.60
N ILE A 54 3.21 13.39 17.63
CA ILE A 54 4.18 13.00 18.66
C ILE A 54 3.70 13.44 20.04
N ASP A 55 3.22 14.68 20.17
CA ASP A 55 2.74 15.24 21.44
C ASP A 55 1.46 14.54 21.89
N TRP A 56 0.55 14.22 20.95
CA TRP A 56 -0.65 13.45 21.24
C TRP A 56 -0.29 12.08 21.83
N ILE A 57 0.62 11.33 21.21
CA ILE A 57 1.03 10.01 21.73
C ILE A 57 1.68 10.15 23.11
N ARG A 58 2.59 11.10 23.29
CA ARG A 58 3.26 11.36 24.59
C ARG A 58 2.31 11.82 25.70
N SER A 59 1.15 12.37 25.34
CA SER A 59 0.14 12.77 26.32
C SER A 59 -0.54 11.56 26.99
N HIS A 60 -0.48 10.38 26.36
CA HIS A 60 -1.00 9.15 26.94
C HIS A 60 0.01 8.54 27.93
N PRO A 61 -0.42 8.07 29.12
CA PRO A 61 0.49 7.55 30.16
C PRO A 61 1.39 6.39 29.72
N GLU A 62 0.94 5.59 28.75
CA GLU A 62 1.70 4.48 28.17
C GLU A 62 2.36 4.80 26.82
N GLY A 63 2.14 6.00 26.28
CA GLY A 63 2.68 6.39 24.98
C GLY A 63 4.15 6.79 25.08
N ILE A 64 5.00 6.16 24.26
CA ILE A 64 6.43 6.48 24.19
C ILE A 64 6.76 6.86 22.77
N ILE A 65 7.47 7.98 22.60
CA ILE A 65 8.15 8.35 21.36
C ILE A 65 9.56 8.77 21.74
N HIS A 66 10.56 8.10 21.16
CA HIS A 66 11.97 8.38 21.42
C HIS A 66 12.29 9.87 21.22
N LEU A 67 13.07 10.47 22.13
CA LEU A 67 13.30 11.92 22.13
C LEU A 67 14.03 12.41 20.87
N SER A 68 14.85 11.55 20.27
CA SER A 68 15.57 11.83 19.04
C SER A 68 14.76 11.61 17.76
N LEU A 69 13.53 11.10 17.84
CA LEU A 69 12.69 10.91 16.65
C LEU A 69 12.22 12.27 16.10
N ARG A 70 12.24 12.42 14.78
CA ARG A 70 11.51 13.46 14.05
C ARG A 70 10.75 12.85 12.87
N ILE A 71 9.64 13.48 12.51
CA ILE A 71 8.91 13.26 11.26
C ILE A 71 9.25 14.43 10.34
N GLY A 72 9.50 14.18 9.07
CA GLY A 72 9.77 15.22 8.10
C GLY A 72 10.36 14.66 6.83
N ARG A 73 10.91 15.52 5.99
CA ARG A 73 11.60 15.09 4.77
C ARG A 73 13.07 14.73 5.04
N GLU A 74 13.61 13.88 4.17
CA GLU A 74 15.05 13.60 4.13
C GLU A 74 15.84 14.88 3.86
N ARG A 75 15.40 15.65 2.87
CA ARG A 75 15.94 16.96 2.51
C ARG A 75 14.87 18.01 2.76
N PRO A 76 14.92 18.73 3.90
CA PRO A 76 13.89 19.71 4.26
C PRO A 76 13.64 20.73 3.14
N GLY A 77 12.36 20.97 2.81
CA GLY A 77 11.92 21.85 1.74
C GLY A 77 12.02 21.30 0.31
N ASP A 78 12.60 20.12 0.11
CA ASP A 78 12.59 19.45 -1.19
C ASP A 78 11.38 18.51 -1.28
N LEU A 79 10.33 18.97 -1.97
CA LEU A 79 9.10 18.20 -2.18
C LEU A 79 9.31 16.87 -2.92
N SER A 80 10.44 16.71 -3.62
CA SER A 80 10.82 15.46 -4.28
C SER A 80 11.48 14.46 -3.34
N SER A 81 11.98 14.90 -2.19
CA SER A 81 12.56 14.02 -1.19
C SER A 81 11.47 13.32 -0.36
N PRO A 82 11.67 12.06 0.04
CA PRO A 82 10.65 11.31 0.74
C PRO A 82 10.34 11.93 2.11
N LEU A 83 9.06 11.94 2.46
CA LEU A 83 8.62 12.13 3.84
C LEU A 83 8.86 10.81 4.59
N GLY A 84 9.38 10.87 5.82
CA GLY A 84 9.64 9.67 6.60
C GLY A 84 9.99 9.96 8.07
N LEU A 85 10.53 8.94 8.72
CA LEU A 85 11.05 9.03 10.08
C LEU A 85 12.57 9.18 10.08
N PHE A 86 13.09 10.06 10.91
CA PHE A 86 14.52 10.30 11.01
C PHE A 86 14.95 10.47 12.46
N VAL A 87 16.22 10.18 12.72
CA VAL A 87 16.88 10.68 13.92
C VAL A 87 17.19 12.16 13.72
N LYS A 88 16.93 12.99 14.73
CA LYS A 88 17.33 14.40 14.74
C LYS A 88 18.83 14.54 14.46
N ASN A 89 19.21 15.65 13.84
CA ASN A 89 20.60 15.98 13.50
C ASN A 89 21.02 17.32 14.12
N ASP A 90 20.56 17.57 15.33
CA ASP A 90 20.97 18.72 16.13
C ASP A 90 22.06 18.32 17.14
N ALA A 91 22.72 19.30 17.74
CA ALA A 91 23.83 19.07 18.67
C ALA A 91 23.40 18.34 19.96
N GLU A 92 22.09 18.27 20.24
CA GLU A 92 21.52 17.62 21.42
C GLU A 92 20.98 16.22 21.09
N SER A 93 20.93 15.84 19.81
CA SER A 93 20.42 14.57 19.34
C SER A 93 21.30 13.42 19.81
N ILE A 94 20.65 12.42 20.41
CA ILE A 94 21.30 11.18 20.85
C ILE A 94 20.99 10.11 19.80
N PRO A 95 21.98 9.37 19.29
CA PRO A 95 21.73 8.18 18.47
C PRO A 95 20.75 7.23 19.17
N ILE A 96 19.95 6.51 18.40
CA ILE A 96 19.06 5.48 18.94
C ILE A 96 19.89 4.21 19.06
N SER A 97 20.06 3.67 20.27
CA SER A 97 20.83 2.44 20.46
C SER A 97 19.99 1.22 20.07
N LYS A 98 20.65 0.13 19.68
CA LYS A 98 20.00 -1.15 19.38
C LYS A 98 19.12 -1.61 20.55
N GLY A 99 17.87 -1.97 20.26
CA GLY A 99 16.89 -2.44 21.24
C GLY A 99 16.13 -1.32 21.95
N ASP A 100 16.43 -0.05 21.68
CA ASP A 100 15.66 1.07 22.18
C ASP A 100 14.26 1.08 21.55
N VAL A 101 13.26 1.40 22.38
CA VAL A 101 11.89 1.62 21.92
C VAL A 101 11.82 2.96 21.20
N ILE A 102 11.68 2.91 19.88
CA ILE A 102 11.45 4.09 19.03
C ILE A 102 10.06 4.64 19.29
N ALA A 103 9.06 3.76 19.31
CA ALA A 103 7.68 4.08 19.64
C ALA A 103 6.99 2.96 20.42
N ARG A 104 6.17 3.32 21.41
CA ARG A 104 5.16 2.45 22.03
C ARG A 104 3.81 3.12 21.83
N ILE A 105 2.95 2.49 21.05
CA ILE A 105 1.64 3.03 20.69
C ILE A 105 0.55 2.32 21.50
N PRO A 106 -0.14 3.03 22.41
CA PRO A 106 -1.26 2.49 23.17
C PRO A 106 -2.40 1.98 22.27
N TRP A 107 -3.13 0.97 22.74
CA TRP A 107 -4.18 0.31 21.98
C TRP A 107 -5.29 1.24 21.48
N ASP A 108 -5.71 2.18 22.32
CA ASP A 108 -6.78 3.15 22.05
C ASP A 108 -6.35 4.30 21.12
N MET A 109 -5.05 4.45 20.88
CA MET A 109 -4.49 5.39 19.89
C MET A 109 -4.37 4.80 18.48
N MET A 110 -4.54 3.50 18.32
CA MET A 110 -4.58 2.84 17.00
C MET A 110 -6.00 2.80 16.44
N ILE A 111 -6.12 2.75 15.11
CA ILE A 111 -7.39 2.38 14.45
C ILE A 111 -7.32 0.89 14.14
N GLN A 112 -8.20 0.11 14.76
CA GLN A 112 -8.07 -1.36 14.88
C GLN A 112 -9.44 -2.04 14.98
N PRO A 113 -9.58 -3.37 14.77
CA PRO A 113 -10.88 -4.07 14.64
C PRO A 113 -11.64 -4.35 15.97
N GLY A 114 -11.22 -3.75 17.07
CA GLY A 114 -11.69 -3.95 18.43
C GLY A 114 -11.29 -5.30 19.02
N GLY A 115 -12.15 -5.86 19.87
CA GLY A 115 -11.98 -7.21 20.44
C GLY A 115 -12.03 -8.37 19.41
N LYS A 116 -12.07 -8.07 18.11
CA LYS A 116 -11.95 -9.06 17.01
C LYS A 116 -10.55 -9.10 16.41
N TYR A 117 -9.61 -8.35 16.97
CA TYR A 117 -8.21 -8.41 16.59
C TYR A 117 -7.61 -9.80 16.82
N HIS A 118 -6.74 -10.19 15.90
CA HIS A 118 -5.93 -11.39 15.98
C HIS A 118 -4.58 -11.11 15.31
N PRO A 119 -3.44 -11.43 15.95
CA PRO A 119 -2.12 -11.04 15.45
C PRO A 119 -1.75 -11.68 14.10
N TYR A 120 -2.39 -12.78 13.72
CA TYR A 120 -2.15 -13.48 12.46
C TYR A 120 -3.29 -13.28 11.44
N LYS A 121 -4.02 -12.17 11.53
CA LYS A 121 -5.07 -11.81 10.57
C LYS A 121 -4.61 -10.59 9.79
N PHE A 122 -4.59 -10.70 8.47
CA PHE A 122 -3.96 -9.70 7.58
C PHE A 122 -4.96 -8.77 6.89
N PHE A 123 -6.24 -9.13 6.91
CA PHE A 123 -7.31 -8.33 6.35
C PHE A 123 -8.51 -8.31 7.29
N SER A 124 -9.14 -7.16 7.46
CA SER A 124 -10.30 -7.03 8.34
C SER A 124 -11.25 -5.94 7.86
N CYS A 125 -12.42 -6.36 7.37
CA CYS A 125 -13.49 -5.42 7.01
C CYS A 125 -13.79 -4.42 8.13
N ARG A 126 -13.78 -4.90 9.38
CA ARG A 126 -14.05 -4.08 10.57
C ARG A 126 -12.97 -3.03 10.83
N ALA A 127 -11.70 -3.35 10.57
CA ALA A 127 -10.62 -2.37 10.73
C ALA A 127 -10.78 -1.22 9.72
N ILE A 128 -11.09 -1.56 8.47
CA ILE A 128 -11.32 -0.58 7.40
C ILE A 128 -12.58 0.25 7.67
N TYR A 129 -13.69 -0.35 8.13
CA TYR A 129 -14.87 0.41 8.56
C TYR A 129 -14.56 1.38 9.71
N ASN A 130 -13.80 0.91 10.70
CA ASN A 130 -13.38 1.77 11.80
C ASN A 130 -12.53 2.94 11.29
N LEU A 131 -11.62 2.70 10.34
CA LEU A 131 -10.87 3.76 9.68
C LEU A 131 -11.78 4.73 8.91
N ALA A 132 -12.70 4.24 8.09
CA ALA A 132 -13.66 5.08 7.36
C ALA A 132 -14.44 6.01 8.31
N ASN A 133 -14.90 5.49 9.45
CA ASN A 133 -15.60 6.28 10.46
C ASN A 133 -14.70 7.34 11.10
N GLU A 134 -13.43 7.03 11.39
CA GLU A 134 -12.48 8.00 11.94
C GLU A 134 -12.15 9.11 10.94
N LEU A 135 -12.02 8.76 9.65
CA LEU A 135 -11.82 9.72 8.56
C LEU A 135 -13.04 10.65 8.40
N ASP A 136 -14.25 10.11 8.49
CA ASP A 136 -15.51 10.88 8.43
C ASP A 136 -15.63 11.88 9.60
N MET A 137 -15.22 11.47 10.80
CA MET A 137 -15.22 12.35 11.97
C MET A 137 -14.19 13.49 11.86
N GLY A 138 -13.08 13.31 11.13
CA GLY A 138 -12.07 14.34 10.93
C GLY A 138 -11.53 14.91 12.26
N GLU A 139 -11.66 16.23 12.46
CA GLU A 139 -11.23 16.91 13.69
C GLU A 139 -12.03 16.50 14.94
N HIS A 140 -13.19 15.85 14.77
CA HIS A 140 -14.00 15.36 15.89
C HIS A 140 -13.59 13.97 16.39
N SER A 141 -12.67 13.30 15.68
CA SER A 141 -12.11 12.03 16.11
C SER A 141 -11.22 12.22 17.36
N ASP A 142 -11.30 11.29 18.32
CA ASP A 142 -10.33 11.22 19.43
C ASP A 142 -8.89 10.90 18.94
N LYS A 143 -8.76 10.53 17.66
CA LYS A 143 -7.52 10.29 16.92
C LYS A 143 -7.26 11.38 15.89
N ALA A 144 -7.86 12.57 16.04
CA ALA A 144 -7.76 13.68 15.09
C ALA A 144 -6.32 13.98 14.61
N PRO A 145 -5.27 14.00 15.45
CA PRO A 145 -3.89 14.22 14.96
C PRO A 145 -3.45 13.19 13.91
N TYR A 146 -3.79 11.91 14.12
CA TYR A 146 -3.48 10.85 13.16
C TYR A 146 -4.39 10.91 11.93
N VAL A 147 -5.70 11.14 12.14
CA VAL A 147 -6.67 11.29 11.06
C VAL A 147 -6.29 12.44 10.13
N ARG A 148 -5.83 13.59 10.64
CA ARG A 148 -5.32 14.70 9.81
C ARG A 148 -4.19 14.26 8.89
N TYR A 149 -3.22 13.51 9.44
CA TYR A 149 -2.12 12.99 8.66
C TYR A 149 -2.60 12.00 7.58
N LEU A 150 -3.52 11.09 7.91
CA LEU A 150 -4.12 10.16 6.93
C LEU A 150 -4.90 10.93 5.85
N LEU A 151 -5.61 11.99 6.24
CA LEU A 151 -6.36 12.85 5.35
C LEU A 151 -5.46 13.72 4.44
N SER A 152 -4.18 13.90 4.79
CA SER A 152 -3.21 14.59 3.91
C SER A 152 -2.52 13.67 2.92
N GLN A 153 -2.67 12.34 3.04
CA GLN A 153 -2.02 11.41 2.12
C GLN A 153 -2.61 11.53 0.72
N LYS A 154 -1.73 11.48 -0.28
CA LYS A 154 -2.10 11.51 -1.70
C LYS A 154 -2.85 10.22 -2.06
N ARG A 155 -3.94 10.37 -2.83
CA ARG A 155 -4.71 9.26 -3.44
C ARG A 155 -4.17 8.88 -4.81
N GLY A 156 -4.53 7.70 -5.31
CA GLY A 156 -4.19 7.29 -6.67
C GLY A 156 -2.74 6.87 -6.85
N ASN A 157 -2.09 6.43 -5.77
CA ASN A 157 -0.70 5.95 -5.85
C ASN A 157 -0.66 4.49 -6.29
N MET A 158 -1.66 3.69 -5.91
CA MET A 158 -1.75 2.27 -6.24
C MET A 158 -2.46 2.05 -7.58
N PRO A 159 -1.99 1.10 -8.43
CA PRO A 159 -2.63 0.75 -9.70
C PRO A 159 -4.14 0.48 -9.65
N GLY A 160 -4.63 -0.09 -8.55
CA GLY A 160 -6.07 -0.33 -8.34
C GLY A 160 -6.88 0.94 -8.04
N GLU A 161 -6.23 2.06 -7.69
CA GLU A 161 -6.89 3.36 -7.54
C GLU A 161 -6.94 4.18 -8.83
N TRP A 162 -6.17 3.79 -9.84
CA TRP A 162 -5.92 4.60 -11.04
C TRP A 162 -7.15 4.79 -11.91
N SER A 163 -7.05 5.80 -12.77
CA SER A 163 -7.97 5.98 -13.88
C SER A 163 -8.02 4.73 -14.77
N ARG A 164 -9.17 4.50 -15.42
CA ARG A 164 -9.31 3.41 -16.40
C ARG A 164 -8.22 3.46 -17.48
N ALA A 165 -7.86 4.66 -17.93
CA ALA A 165 -6.79 4.88 -18.90
C ALA A 165 -5.42 4.43 -18.36
N GLY A 166 -5.09 4.79 -17.12
CA GLY A 166 -3.86 4.37 -16.42
C GLY A 166 -3.77 2.86 -16.24
N SER A 167 -4.80 2.24 -15.66
CA SER A 167 -4.82 0.78 -15.45
C SER A 167 -4.78 0.02 -16.78
N ASN A 168 -5.47 0.50 -17.83
CA ASN A 168 -5.38 -0.10 -19.16
C ASN A 168 -3.96 -0.02 -19.73
N PHE A 169 -3.30 1.14 -19.64
CA PHE A 169 -1.94 1.30 -20.13
C PHE A 169 -0.95 0.36 -19.43
N LEU A 170 -1.05 0.25 -18.11
CA LEU A 170 -0.25 -0.71 -17.34
C LEU A 170 -0.52 -2.14 -17.84
N ALA A 171 -1.79 -2.57 -17.85
CA ALA A 171 -2.15 -3.94 -18.23
C ALA A 171 -1.77 -4.28 -19.69
N SER A 172 -2.12 -3.44 -20.66
CA SER A 172 -1.95 -3.77 -22.09
C SER A 172 -0.55 -3.47 -22.60
N GLU A 173 0.01 -2.31 -22.28
CA GLU A 173 1.27 -1.86 -22.87
C GLU A 173 2.46 -2.39 -22.06
N ILE A 174 2.46 -2.22 -20.73
CA ILE A 174 3.59 -2.64 -19.89
C ILE A 174 3.54 -4.14 -19.65
N LEU A 175 2.42 -4.66 -19.14
CA LEU A 175 2.30 -6.07 -18.73
C LEU A 175 2.01 -7.03 -19.89
N GLY A 176 1.72 -6.53 -21.09
CA GLY A 176 1.46 -7.37 -22.26
C GLY A 176 0.19 -8.21 -22.13
N ASN A 177 -0.83 -7.68 -21.43
CA ASN A 177 -2.06 -8.39 -21.07
C ASN A 177 -1.80 -9.68 -20.29
N GLY A 178 -1.04 -9.58 -19.19
CA GLY A 178 -0.70 -10.73 -18.34
C GLY A 178 0.49 -11.56 -18.83
N ASP A 179 1.31 -11.05 -19.75
CA ASP A 179 2.59 -11.69 -20.12
C ASP A 179 3.67 -11.47 -19.05
N LEU A 180 3.51 -10.45 -18.20
CA LEU A 180 4.49 -10.05 -17.19
C LEU A 180 3.75 -9.76 -15.88
N PRO A 181 4.41 -9.94 -14.72
CA PRO A 181 3.77 -9.76 -13.43
C PRO A 181 3.47 -8.27 -13.16
N PRO A 182 2.45 -7.94 -12.35
CA PRO A 182 1.50 -8.86 -11.71
C PRO A 182 0.59 -9.53 -12.75
N TYR A 183 0.48 -10.85 -12.66
CA TYR A 183 -0.15 -11.68 -13.69
C TYR A 183 -1.68 -11.61 -13.66
N GLU A 184 -2.25 -11.71 -12.46
CA GLU A 184 -3.69 -11.59 -12.28
C GLU A 184 -4.15 -10.15 -12.48
N ASP A 185 -5.27 -9.96 -13.18
CA ASP A 185 -5.91 -8.64 -13.34
C ASP A 185 -6.72 -8.22 -12.09
N SER A 186 -6.73 -9.05 -11.04
CA SER A 186 -7.49 -8.87 -9.79
C SER A 186 -7.18 -7.55 -9.09
N TRP A 187 -5.94 -7.04 -9.20
CA TRP A 187 -5.54 -5.73 -8.66
C TRP A 187 -6.38 -4.56 -9.17
N ARG A 188 -6.96 -4.66 -10.38
CA ARG A 188 -7.79 -3.61 -11.00
C ARG A 188 -9.14 -3.47 -10.33
N ALA A 189 -9.69 -4.59 -9.88
CA ALA A 189 -11.02 -4.71 -9.29
C ALA A 189 -10.95 -4.99 -7.78
N LYS A 190 -9.77 -4.89 -7.17
CA LYS A 190 -9.50 -5.34 -5.80
C LYS A 190 -10.49 -4.74 -4.79
N PHE A 191 -10.70 -3.42 -4.85
CA PHE A 191 -11.70 -2.74 -4.03
C PHE A 191 -13.11 -3.28 -4.27
N ASP A 192 -13.54 -3.42 -5.53
CA ASP A 192 -14.90 -3.89 -5.83
C ASP A 192 -15.14 -5.34 -5.39
N VAL A 193 -14.14 -6.22 -5.56
CA VAL A 193 -14.23 -7.64 -5.20
C VAL A 193 -14.14 -7.82 -3.69
N GLU A 194 -13.06 -7.33 -3.06
CA GLU A 194 -12.79 -7.58 -1.65
C GLU A 194 -13.68 -6.73 -0.73
N TRP A 195 -13.85 -5.44 -1.05
CA TRP A 195 -14.60 -4.53 -0.21
C TRP A 195 -16.09 -4.53 -0.56
N SER A 196 -16.45 -4.10 -1.77
CA SER A 196 -17.86 -3.96 -2.15
C SER A 196 -18.57 -5.32 -2.13
N GLY A 197 -17.96 -6.36 -2.69
CA GLY A 197 -18.46 -7.73 -2.67
C GLY A 197 -18.25 -8.45 -1.33
N GLY A 198 -17.00 -8.51 -0.85
CA GLY A 198 -16.63 -9.33 0.32
C GLY A 198 -17.01 -8.74 1.68
N CYS A 199 -16.96 -7.41 1.83
CA CYS A 199 -17.22 -6.73 3.11
C CYS A 199 -18.61 -6.09 3.21
N SER A 200 -19.45 -6.20 2.17
CA SER A 200 -20.72 -5.47 2.07
C SER A 200 -20.53 -3.95 2.15
N GLY A 201 -19.48 -3.45 1.47
CA GLY A 201 -19.19 -2.02 1.35
C GLY A 201 -20.40 -1.20 0.90
N THR A 202 -20.41 0.08 1.26
CA THR A 202 -21.51 0.99 0.93
C THR A 202 -21.66 1.14 -0.59
N ASP A 203 -22.87 1.02 -1.09
CA ASP A 203 -23.18 1.22 -2.51
C ASP A 203 -22.99 2.71 -2.88
N ALA A 204 -22.13 2.96 -3.88
CA ALA A 204 -21.83 4.29 -4.39
C ALA A 204 -23.07 5.08 -4.85
N THR A 205 -24.13 4.38 -5.28
CA THR A 205 -25.39 5.00 -5.70
C THR A 205 -26.31 5.35 -4.53
N ALA A 206 -26.17 4.65 -3.40
CA ALA A 206 -26.98 4.86 -2.22
C ALA A 206 -26.42 5.96 -1.31
N ASP A 207 -25.09 5.96 -1.09
CA ASP A 207 -24.38 6.98 -0.32
C ASP A 207 -22.98 7.22 -0.91
N PRO A 208 -22.84 8.16 -1.87
CA PRO A 208 -21.57 8.44 -2.53
C PRO A 208 -20.47 8.94 -1.57
N ILE A 209 -20.84 9.64 -0.50
CA ILE A 209 -19.88 10.22 0.45
C ILE A 209 -19.29 9.10 1.32
N ALA A 210 -20.15 8.27 1.90
CA ALA A 210 -19.70 7.12 2.67
C ALA A 210 -18.87 6.15 1.80
N HIS A 211 -19.30 5.91 0.55
CA HIS A 211 -18.54 5.09 -0.40
C HIS A 211 -17.14 5.65 -0.67
N ASP A 212 -17.00 6.97 -0.91
CA ASP A 212 -15.66 7.56 -1.13
C ASP A 212 -14.76 7.49 0.12
N ASN A 213 -15.34 7.69 1.31
CA ASN A 213 -14.62 7.54 2.58
C ASN A 213 -14.17 6.09 2.82
N GLU A 214 -15.02 5.11 2.55
CA GLU A 214 -14.67 3.69 2.63
C GLU A 214 -13.61 3.31 1.61
N ARG A 215 -13.74 3.80 0.37
CA ARG A 215 -12.71 3.61 -0.68
C ARG A 215 -11.38 4.17 -0.23
N ARG A 216 -11.38 5.38 0.34
CA ARG A 216 -10.17 5.99 0.89
C ARG A 216 -9.59 5.16 2.04
N ALA A 217 -10.42 4.69 2.96
CA ALA A 217 -9.99 3.86 4.09
C ALA A 217 -9.40 2.52 3.62
N TYR A 218 -10.01 1.85 2.63
CA TYR A 218 -9.51 0.60 2.09
C TYR A 218 -8.09 0.73 1.54
N TRP A 219 -7.84 1.77 0.73
CA TRP A 219 -6.53 1.99 0.12
C TRP A 219 -5.48 2.49 1.12
N LEU A 220 -5.88 3.31 2.10
CA LEU A 220 -5.00 3.66 3.21
C LEU A 220 -4.62 2.42 4.02
N ALA A 221 -5.57 1.56 4.38
CA ALA A 221 -5.28 0.33 5.11
C ALA A 221 -4.34 -0.58 4.32
N SER A 222 -4.65 -0.83 3.04
CA SER A 222 -3.85 -1.71 2.17
C SER A 222 -2.38 -1.31 2.05
N SER A 223 -2.08 -0.01 2.15
CA SER A 223 -0.73 0.52 1.95
C SER A 223 0.02 0.88 3.24
N ARG A 224 -0.65 0.86 4.40
CA ARG A 224 -0.10 1.45 5.64
C ARG A 224 -0.37 0.65 6.91
N ASP A 225 -1.32 -0.27 6.88
CA ASP A 225 -1.61 -1.05 8.08
C ASP A 225 -0.49 -2.05 8.39
N GLU A 226 -0.39 -2.41 9.67
CA GLU A 226 0.30 -3.63 10.07
C GLU A 226 -0.77 -4.67 10.38
N ASP A 227 -1.03 -5.57 9.44
CA ASP A 227 -1.90 -6.74 9.64
C ASP A 227 -3.22 -6.38 10.35
N THR A 228 -3.98 -5.41 9.83
CA THR A 228 -5.23 -4.84 10.39
C THR A 228 -5.11 -3.72 11.43
N LEU A 229 -3.90 -3.21 11.70
CA LEU A 229 -3.67 -2.11 12.62
C LEU A 229 -3.16 -0.86 11.89
N MET A 230 -3.92 0.24 11.92
CA MET A 230 -3.38 1.55 11.55
C MET A 230 -2.62 2.12 12.74
N VAL A 231 -1.29 2.08 12.65
CA VAL A 231 -0.40 2.43 13.76
C VAL A 231 0.25 3.79 13.48
N PRO A 232 -0.11 4.86 14.22
CA PRO A 232 0.50 6.17 14.03
C PRO A 232 2.02 6.11 14.26
N VAL A 233 2.75 6.97 13.55
CA VAL A 233 4.22 7.06 13.52
C VAL A 233 4.87 5.86 12.82
N TYR A 234 4.48 4.63 13.13
CA TYR A 234 4.99 3.42 12.49
C TYR A 234 4.80 3.45 10.96
N ASP A 235 3.60 3.79 10.51
CA ASP A 235 3.24 3.87 9.09
C ASP A 235 3.88 5.04 8.31
N MET A 236 4.78 5.79 8.96
CA MET A 236 5.61 6.82 8.36
C MET A 236 7.04 6.35 8.10
N ALA A 237 7.45 5.19 8.64
CA ALA A 237 8.75 4.60 8.36
C ALA A 237 8.74 4.09 6.92
N ASN A 238 9.66 4.58 6.10
CA ASN A 238 9.76 4.14 4.71
C ASN A 238 10.23 2.70 4.60
N HIS A 239 9.83 2.07 3.51
CA HIS A 239 10.22 0.73 3.15
C HIS A 239 11.70 0.64 2.76
N SER A 240 12.39 -0.43 3.19
CA SER A 240 13.64 -0.88 2.58
C SER A 240 13.73 -2.41 2.69
N ASN A 241 14.37 -3.03 1.70
CA ASN A 241 14.81 -4.42 1.80
C ASN A 241 16.32 -4.54 1.97
N ASP A 242 17.05 -3.43 1.93
CA ASP A 242 18.49 -3.43 2.12
C ASP A 242 18.80 -3.78 3.59
N PRO A 243 19.46 -4.92 3.85
CA PRO A 243 19.78 -5.36 5.21
C PRO A 243 20.71 -4.38 5.95
N VAL A 244 21.45 -3.52 5.23
CA VAL A 244 22.29 -2.47 5.82
C VAL A 244 21.43 -1.30 6.29
N LEU A 245 20.44 -0.89 5.49
CA LEU A 245 19.54 0.23 5.83
C LEU A 245 18.50 -0.17 6.87
N LEU A 246 18.04 -1.42 6.86
CA LEU A 246 17.04 -1.91 7.79
C LEU A 246 17.50 -1.77 9.25
N ASN A 247 16.74 -1.01 10.03
CA ASN A 247 17.16 -0.63 11.37
C ASN A 247 16.05 -0.70 12.42
N THR A 248 14.93 -1.36 12.11
CA THR A 248 13.81 -1.53 13.05
C THR A 248 13.23 -2.94 13.07
N VAL A 249 12.41 -3.23 14.08
CA VAL A 249 11.50 -4.38 14.22
C VAL A 249 10.18 -3.87 14.83
N SER A 250 9.05 -4.38 14.34
CA SER A 250 7.73 -4.17 14.92
C SER A 250 7.33 -5.37 15.78
N TYR A 251 6.67 -5.11 16.92
CA TYR A 251 6.00 -6.13 17.72
C TYR A 251 4.53 -5.75 17.83
N LYS A 252 3.69 -6.53 17.14
CA LYS A 252 2.24 -6.41 17.21
C LYS A 252 1.74 -6.75 18.62
N PRO A 253 0.62 -6.16 19.06
CA PRO A 253 -0.07 -6.61 20.26
C PRO A 253 -0.35 -8.11 20.22
N ALA A 254 -0.08 -8.85 21.29
CA ALA A 254 -0.42 -10.28 21.34
C ALA A 254 -1.94 -10.52 21.38
N ARG A 255 -2.69 -9.54 21.90
CA ARG A 255 -4.15 -9.54 22.01
C ARG A 255 -4.66 -8.10 22.04
N ALA A 256 -5.97 -7.95 21.85
CA ALA A 256 -6.62 -6.65 21.95
C ALA A 256 -6.40 -6.01 23.33
N GLY A 257 -6.03 -4.74 23.34
CA GLY A 257 -5.75 -3.95 24.54
C GLY A 257 -4.27 -3.78 24.85
N ASP A 258 -3.39 -4.63 24.31
CA ASP A 258 -1.95 -4.49 24.49
C ASP A 258 -1.37 -3.43 23.51
N ALA A 259 -0.23 -2.82 23.86
CA ALA A 259 0.41 -1.80 23.04
C ALA A 259 1.20 -2.39 21.86
N PHE A 260 1.32 -1.63 20.77
CA PHE A 260 2.26 -1.91 19.68
C PHE A 260 3.64 -1.36 20.03
N LEU A 261 4.71 -2.08 19.68
CA LEU A 261 6.09 -1.62 19.89
C LEU A 261 6.84 -1.52 18.55
N PHE A 262 7.54 -0.42 18.38
CA PHE A 262 8.48 -0.19 17.29
C PHE A 262 9.87 0.03 17.88
N VAL A 263 10.80 -0.87 17.58
CA VAL A 263 12.08 -1.00 18.27
C VAL A 263 13.22 -0.97 17.27
N SER A 264 14.36 -0.39 17.64
CA SER A 264 15.55 -0.40 16.79
C SER A 264 16.20 -1.80 16.73
N SER A 265 16.52 -2.29 15.52
CA SER A 265 17.21 -3.58 15.31
C SER A 265 18.74 -3.46 15.39
N ARG A 266 19.25 -2.24 15.23
CA ARG A 266 20.67 -1.84 15.36
C ARG A 266 20.76 -0.41 15.87
N ASP A 267 21.98 0.05 16.12
CA ASP A 267 22.23 1.46 16.40
C ASP A 267 21.87 2.31 15.16
N ILE A 268 21.23 3.46 15.38
CA ILE A 268 20.78 4.41 14.35
C ILE A 268 21.42 5.77 14.65
N ALA A 269 22.25 6.25 13.72
CA ALA A 269 23.01 7.48 13.90
C ALA A 269 22.12 8.73 13.81
N SER A 270 22.58 9.85 14.36
CA SER A 270 21.94 11.15 14.17
C SER A 270 21.83 11.51 12.69
N GLY A 271 20.67 12.02 12.28
CA GLY A 271 20.34 12.33 10.88
C GLY A 271 19.98 11.13 10.00
N GLU A 272 20.21 9.90 10.46
CA GLU A 272 19.86 8.70 9.71
C GLU A 272 18.33 8.52 9.61
N GLN A 273 17.87 7.96 8.50
CA GLN A 273 16.48 7.58 8.31
C GLN A 273 16.16 6.28 9.05
N ILE A 274 14.96 6.19 9.60
CA ILE A 274 14.44 4.99 10.26
C ILE A 274 13.63 4.23 9.22
N TYR A 275 14.12 3.06 8.85
CA TYR A 275 13.53 2.19 7.84
C TYR A 275 12.85 0.99 8.47
N ASN A 276 11.73 0.60 7.88
CA ASN A 276 11.07 -0.68 8.14
C ASN A 276 10.98 -1.49 6.85
N SER A 277 10.67 -2.78 6.93
CA SER A 277 10.36 -3.59 5.76
C SER A 277 8.91 -4.05 5.81
N TYR A 278 8.19 -3.86 4.71
CA TYR A 278 6.78 -4.23 4.53
C TYR A 278 6.67 -5.67 4.02
N ASN A 279 7.76 -6.20 3.46
CA ASN A 279 7.92 -7.58 3.01
C ASN A 279 9.15 -8.23 3.66
N ARG A 280 9.38 -8.03 4.96
CA ARG A 280 10.58 -8.51 5.70
C ARG A 280 10.84 -10.01 5.54
N CYS A 281 9.82 -10.81 5.24
CA CYS A 281 9.89 -12.25 5.20
C CYS A 281 10.10 -12.84 3.80
N ASN A 282 10.23 -11.99 2.78
CA ASN A 282 10.59 -12.46 1.45
C ASN A 282 11.99 -13.10 1.42
N ALA A 283 12.23 -13.98 0.45
CA ALA A 283 13.48 -14.73 0.31
C ALA A 283 14.73 -13.85 0.09
N CYS A 284 14.54 -12.60 -0.33
CA CYS A 284 15.58 -11.63 -0.64
C CYS A 284 15.98 -10.73 0.54
N SER A 285 15.20 -10.70 1.62
CA SER A 285 15.47 -9.84 2.77
C SER A 285 16.69 -10.26 3.60
N GLY A 286 17.19 -11.49 3.39
CA GLY A 286 18.23 -12.11 4.22
C GLY A 286 17.77 -12.48 5.64
N MET A 287 16.54 -12.12 6.02
CA MET A 287 15.95 -12.37 7.35
C MET A 287 15.08 -13.62 7.38
N ALA A 288 14.60 -14.11 6.23
CA ALA A 288 13.75 -15.31 6.15
C ALA A 288 14.37 -16.56 6.82
N LEU A 289 15.70 -16.59 6.96
CA LEU A 289 16.43 -17.70 7.58
C LEU A 289 16.50 -17.67 9.11
N SER A 290 16.09 -16.57 9.78
CA SER A 290 16.24 -16.45 11.24
C SER A 290 15.10 -17.07 12.04
N GLY A 291 14.01 -17.49 11.39
CA GLY A 291 12.81 -18.02 12.07
C GLY A 291 11.96 -16.95 12.77
N ASP A 292 12.37 -15.67 12.74
CA ASP A 292 11.63 -14.54 13.32
C ASP A 292 10.57 -13.96 12.37
N CYS A 293 10.17 -14.73 11.37
CA CYS A 293 9.15 -14.33 10.40
C CYS A 293 7.75 -14.72 10.87
N GLU A 294 7.24 -13.94 11.82
CA GLU A 294 5.88 -14.09 12.34
C GLU A 294 4.83 -13.28 11.53
N THR A 295 5.26 -12.50 10.55
CA THR A 295 4.39 -11.68 9.68
C THR A 295 4.28 -12.29 8.28
N TYR A 296 3.11 -12.13 7.63
CA TYR A 296 2.90 -12.56 6.23
C TYR A 296 3.48 -11.54 5.23
N SER A 297 4.70 -11.11 5.52
CA SER A 297 5.42 -10.09 4.77
C SER A 297 6.24 -10.75 3.65
N TYR A 298 5.60 -11.54 2.79
CA TYR A 298 6.24 -12.31 1.70
C TYR A 298 6.03 -11.69 0.31
N ALA A 299 5.53 -10.45 0.25
CA ALA A 299 5.23 -9.78 -1.01
C ALA A 299 6.46 -9.70 -1.94
N ARG A 300 6.25 -10.03 -3.21
CA ARG A 300 7.21 -9.81 -4.30
C ARG A 300 7.17 -8.35 -4.75
N THR A 301 8.12 -7.93 -5.58
CA THR A 301 8.17 -6.58 -6.18
C THR A 301 6.86 -6.20 -6.88
N PRO A 302 6.24 -7.10 -7.69
CA PRO A 302 4.93 -6.82 -8.30
C PRO A 302 3.83 -6.61 -7.26
N ASP A 303 3.85 -7.38 -6.16
CA ASP A 303 2.87 -7.28 -5.07
C ASP A 303 3.04 -5.95 -4.32
N LEU A 304 4.29 -5.52 -4.07
CA LEU A 304 4.57 -4.22 -3.48
C LEU A 304 4.08 -3.08 -4.37
N TYR A 305 4.27 -3.21 -5.68
CA TYR A 305 3.80 -2.22 -6.64
C TYR A 305 2.28 -2.08 -6.64
N VAL A 306 1.52 -3.17 -6.68
CA VAL A 306 0.05 -3.09 -6.71
C VAL A 306 -0.55 -2.70 -5.37
N ASN A 307 0.03 -3.14 -4.25
CA ASN A 307 -0.53 -2.93 -2.91
C ASN A 307 -0.04 -1.65 -2.23
N PHE A 308 1.12 -1.11 -2.63
CA PHE A 308 1.72 0.07 -2.01
C PHE A 308 2.05 1.19 -3.00
N GLY A 309 1.98 0.94 -4.31
CA GLY A 309 2.17 1.96 -5.34
C GLY A 309 3.62 2.38 -5.58
N PHE A 310 4.59 1.55 -5.17
CA PHE A 310 6.01 1.80 -5.39
C PHE A 310 6.76 0.53 -5.79
N VAL A 311 7.94 0.71 -6.40
CA VAL A 311 8.92 -0.35 -6.60
C VAL A 311 10.02 -0.12 -5.59
N GLU A 312 10.33 -1.12 -4.78
CA GLU A 312 11.38 -1.03 -3.78
C GLU A 312 12.77 -0.85 -4.38
N ASP A 313 13.68 -0.28 -3.58
CA ASP A 313 15.10 -0.38 -3.86
C ASP A 313 15.61 -1.81 -3.66
N TYR A 314 16.89 -2.03 -3.97
CA TYR A 314 17.49 -3.36 -3.95
C TYR A 314 17.74 -3.85 -2.51
N PRO A 315 17.62 -5.16 -2.25
CA PRO A 315 17.23 -6.21 -3.18
C PRO A 315 15.73 -6.22 -3.50
N GLN A 316 15.41 -6.52 -4.75
CA GLN A 316 14.04 -6.72 -5.23
C GLN A 316 13.75 -8.21 -5.36
N TYR A 317 12.51 -8.64 -5.12
CA TYR A 317 12.10 -10.04 -5.23
C TYR A 317 11.17 -10.23 -6.44
N TRP A 318 11.57 -11.04 -7.42
CA TRP A 318 10.84 -11.22 -8.67
C TRP A 318 10.50 -12.69 -8.89
N GLU A 319 9.37 -12.90 -9.55
CA GLU A 319 8.92 -14.19 -10.07
C GLU A 319 8.45 -13.97 -11.49
N PHE A 320 8.89 -14.85 -12.39
CA PHE A 320 8.40 -14.89 -13.76
C PHE A 320 7.88 -16.30 -14.08
N ASP A 321 6.67 -16.34 -14.59
CA ASP A 321 5.99 -17.52 -15.11
C ASP A 321 5.71 -17.35 -16.61
N PRO A 322 6.49 -18.02 -17.49
CA PRO A 322 6.28 -17.99 -18.93
C PRO A 322 5.00 -18.70 -19.42
N GLN A 323 4.39 -19.58 -18.61
CA GLN A 323 3.26 -20.43 -19.02
C GLN A 323 1.90 -19.96 -18.47
N HIS A 324 1.88 -18.89 -17.66
CA HIS A 324 0.68 -18.34 -17.02
C HIS A 324 -0.58 -18.18 -17.91
N LYS A 325 -0.43 -18.05 -19.23
CA LYS A 325 -1.56 -17.80 -20.16
C LYS A 325 -2.23 -19.04 -20.72
N ASP A 326 -1.61 -20.21 -20.61
CA ASP A 326 -2.13 -21.41 -21.30
C ASP A 326 -3.23 -22.15 -20.50
N ASP A 327 -3.38 -21.83 -19.21
CA ASP A 327 -4.32 -22.51 -18.31
C ASP A 327 -5.72 -21.90 -18.21
N ASP A 328 -5.96 -20.71 -18.79
CA ASP A 328 -7.31 -20.10 -18.83
C ASP A 328 -8.25 -20.78 -19.87
N SER A 329 -7.86 -21.98 -20.33
CA SER A 329 -8.65 -22.81 -21.23
C SER A 329 -9.80 -23.54 -20.54
N GLY A 330 -10.23 -23.12 -19.33
CA GLY A 330 -11.56 -23.37 -18.77
C GLY A 330 -12.00 -24.84 -18.64
N ASP A 331 -11.08 -25.80 -18.79
CA ASP A 331 -11.34 -27.22 -18.54
C ASP A 331 -10.95 -27.50 -17.08
N ASP A 332 -11.87 -27.14 -16.18
CA ASP A 332 -11.88 -27.31 -14.72
C ASP A 332 -11.81 -28.79 -14.27
N SER A 333 -11.15 -29.66 -15.04
CA SER A 333 -11.09 -31.10 -14.81
C SER A 333 -9.65 -31.58 -14.59
N SER A 334 -9.16 -31.43 -13.37
CA SER A 334 -8.12 -32.34 -12.86
C SER A 334 -8.18 -32.40 -11.34
N ASP A 335 -9.00 -33.34 -10.86
CA ASP A 335 -8.86 -34.03 -9.57
C ASP A 335 -7.61 -34.95 -9.54
N ASP A 336 -6.57 -34.66 -10.31
CA ASP A 336 -5.35 -35.48 -10.38
C ASP A 336 -4.20 -34.74 -9.68
N ASP A 337 -4.10 -35.06 -8.39
CA ASP A 337 -3.02 -34.71 -7.47
C ASP A 337 -1.63 -35.05 -8.06
N ASP A 338 -0.66 -34.15 -7.85
CA ASP A 338 0.76 -34.41 -7.50
C ASP A 338 1.90 -33.93 -8.42
N ASP A 339 1.65 -33.33 -9.59
CA ASP A 339 2.74 -32.73 -10.40
C ASP A 339 2.41 -31.28 -10.78
N ASP A 340 2.37 -30.40 -9.77
CA ASP A 340 2.53 -28.96 -9.95
C ASP A 340 3.96 -28.72 -10.49
N ASP A 341 4.18 -28.95 -11.78
CA ASP A 341 5.39 -28.50 -12.46
C ASP A 341 5.39 -26.96 -12.36
N GLU A 342 5.95 -26.41 -11.29
CA GLU A 342 6.13 -24.97 -11.12
C GLU A 342 6.96 -24.45 -12.31
N THR A 343 6.29 -23.92 -13.33
CA THR A 343 6.94 -23.41 -14.55
C THR A 343 7.53 -22.02 -14.36
N GLY A 344 7.27 -21.41 -13.20
CA GLY A 344 7.83 -20.15 -12.80
C GLY A 344 9.24 -20.29 -12.24
N PHE A 345 10.00 -19.19 -12.31
CA PHE A 345 11.28 -19.09 -11.64
C PHE A 345 11.35 -17.80 -10.81
N GLU A 346 11.94 -17.93 -9.64
CA GLU A 346 12.04 -16.85 -8.67
C GLU A 346 13.49 -16.42 -8.44
N PHE A 347 13.71 -15.12 -8.29
CA PHE A 347 15.04 -14.60 -8.01
C PHE A 347 15.03 -13.28 -7.25
N CYS A 348 16.13 -13.05 -6.55
CA CYS A 348 16.48 -11.76 -5.97
C CYS A 348 17.30 -10.97 -6.97
N LEU A 349 16.85 -9.77 -7.31
CA LEU A 349 17.66 -8.79 -8.02
C LEU A 349 18.46 -7.98 -7.01
N ILE A 350 19.77 -8.16 -7.02
CA ILE A 350 20.70 -7.56 -6.06
C ILE A 350 21.60 -6.57 -6.80
N ARG A 351 21.91 -5.45 -6.15
CA ARG A 351 22.95 -4.52 -6.60
C ARG A 351 24.24 -4.82 -5.85
N ASP A 352 25.30 -5.15 -6.57
CA ASP A 352 26.62 -5.29 -5.98
C ASP A 352 27.12 -3.94 -5.44
N GLU A 353 27.52 -3.91 -4.17
CA GLU A 353 27.88 -2.66 -3.48
C GLU A 353 29.14 -2.00 -4.06
N VAL A 354 30.05 -2.79 -4.64
CA VAL A 354 31.35 -2.31 -5.12
C VAL A 354 31.28 -1.82 -6.57
N SER A 355 30.71 -2.64 -7.45
CA SER A 355 30.61 -2.38 -8.89
C SER A 355 29.34 -1.62 -9.26
N GLY A 356 28.30 -1.68 -8.43
CA GLY A 356 26.97 -1.19 -8.75
C GLY A 356 26.22 -2.03 -9.78
N GLU A 357 26.80 -3.15 -10.24
CA GLU A 357 26.20 -4.07 -11.21
C GLU A 357 24.98 -4.77 -10.61
N LEU A 358 23.96 -5.02 -11.44
CA LEU A 358 22.78 -5.78 -11.05
C LEU A 358 22.96 -7.25 -11.40
N ALA A 359 22.71 -8.14 -10.43
CA ALA A 359 22.77 -9.58 -10.57
C ALA A 359 21.48 -10.23 -10.07
N ALA A 360 21.01 -11.24 -10.79
CA ALA A 360 19.92 -12.11 -10.35
C ALA A 360 20.50 -13.29 -9.55
N ARG A 361 19.94 -13.56 -8.38
CA ARG A 361 20.24 -14.71 -7.53
C ARG A 361 18.98 -15.55 -7.36
N TYR A 362 18.94 -16.72 -7.99
CA TYR A 362 17.80 -17.65 -7.95
C TYR A 362 17.65 -18.34 -6.59
N ILE A 363 16.41 -18.57 -6.15
CA ILE A 363 16.10 -18.97 -4.76
C ILE A 363 16.36 -20.46 -4.47
N GLY A 364 16.01 -21.40 -5.34
CA GLY A 364 16.42 -22.82 -5.18
C GLY A 364 17.74 -23.18 -5.85
N GLY A 365 18.56 -22.19 -6.18
CA GLY A 365 19.91 -22.40 -6.68
C GLY A 365 19.94 -22.81 -8.16
N SER A 366 20.87 -23.70 -8.52
CA SER A 366 21.13 -24.04 -9.93
C SER A 366 20.01 -24.85 -10.60
N ASN A 367 19.16 -25.51 -9.82
CA ASN A 367 18.06 -26.32 -10.35
C ASN A 367 16.87 -25.46 -10.81
N ASP A 368 16.74 -24.26 -10.25
CA ASP A 368 15.65 -23.32 -10.53
C ASP A 368 16.13 -22.20 -11.47
N MET A 369 17.26 -22.42 -12.15
CA MET A 369 17.76 -21.48 -13.14
C MET A 369 16.92 -21.59 -14.42
N PRO A 370 16.58 -20.44 -15.05
CA PRO A 370 15.86 -20.42 -16.32
C PRO A 370 16.58 -21.23 -17.37
N ASP A 371 15.82 -22.08 -18.07
CA ASP A 371 16.34 -22.88 -19.16
C ASP A 371 16.45 -22.08 -20.48
N ALA A 372 16.77 -22.76 -21.58
CA ALA A 372 16.89 -22.09 -22.88
C ALA A 372 15.56 -21.51 -23.41
N ALA A 373 14.43 -22.15 -23.10
CA ALA A 373 13.10 -21.67 -23.48
C ALA A 373 12.71 -20.44 -22.65
N ASP A 374 12.99 -20.44 -21.35
CA ASP A 374 12.76 -19.31 -20.45
C ASP A 374 13.59 -18.09 -20.86
N VAL A 375 14.88 -18.29 -21.16
CA VAL A 375 15.77 -17.23 -21.66
C VAL A 375 15.26 -16.67 -22.99
N ALA A 376 14.77 -17.53 -23.89
CA ALA A 376 14.18 -17.08 -25.15
C ALA A 376 12.90 -16.27 -24.91
N TRP A 377 12.05 -16.65 -23.95
CA TRP A 377 10.86 -15.90 -23.55
C TRP A 377 11.23 -14.54 -22.96
N MET A 378 12.14 -14.51 -21.98
CA MET A 378 12.63 -13.29 -21.34
C MET A 378 13.20 -12.31 -22.38
N THR A 379 13.97 -12.84 -23.34
CA THR A 379 14.54 -12.03 -24.43
C THR A 379 13.46 -11.39 -25.29
N ARG A 380 12.37 -12.10 -25.60
CA ARG A 380 11.22 -11.53 -26.33
C ARG A 380 10.56 -10.41 -25.53
N GLN A 381 10.30 -10.64 -24.24
CA GLN A 381 9.66 -9.64 -23.38
C GLN A 381 10.56 -8.40 -23.20
N LEU A 382 11.86 -8.56 -23.00
CA LEU A 382 12.81 -7.45 -22.91
C LEU A 382 12.85 -6.62 -24.20
N ASN A 383 12.82 -7.27 -25.37
CA ASN A 383 12.76 -6.57 -26.65
C ASN A 383 11.45 -5.81 -26.83
N ARG A 384 10.32 -6.37 -26.37
CA ARG A 384 9.02 -5.69 -26.35
C ARG A 384 9.06 -4.43 -25.49
N LEU A 385 9.57 -4.52 -24.26
CA LEU A 385 9.71 -3.38 -23.34
C LEU A 385 10.66 -2.30 -23.90
N ARG A 386 11.78 -2.70 -24.51
CA ARG A 386 12.70 -1.76 -25.19
C ARG A 386 12.01 -1.00 -26.33
N ALA A 387 11.27 -1.71 -27.18
CA ALA A 387 10.50 -1.08 -28.25
C ALA A 387 9.44 -0.11 -27.69
N LEU A 388 8.78 -0.47 -26.60
CA LEU A 388 7.84 0.41 -25.92
C LEU A 388 8.53 1.69 -25.40
N SER A 389 9.71 1.55 -24.79
CA SER A 389 10.53 2.68 -24.32
C SER A 389 10.95 3.61 -25.46
N ASP A 390 11.27 3.07 -26.64
CA ASP A 390 11.59 3.87 -27.84
C ASP A 390 10.38 4.71 -28.30
N GLU A 391 9.16 4.27 -27.97
CA GLU A 391 7.92 4.98 -28.28
C GLU A 391 7.41 5.90 -27.16
N LYS A 392 8.14 6.02 -26.04
CA LYS A 392 7.69 6.70 -24.81
C LYS A 392 7.17 8.12 -25.06
N GLU A 393 7.92 8.96 -25.77
CA GLU A 393 7.51 10.36 -26.05
C GLU A 393 6.22 10.44 -26.87
N ARG A 394 6.07 9.55 -27.85
CA ARG A 394 4.88 9.47 -28.70
C ARG A 394 3.66 8.98 -27.90
N LEU A 395 3.87 7.99 -27.03
CA LEU A 395 2.85 7.46 -26.14
C LEU A 395 2.41 8.52 -25.12
N GLU A 396 3.35 9.30 -24.58
CA GLU A 396 3.07 10.37 -23.62
C GLU A 396 2.05 11.38 -24.19
N GLY A 397 2.26 11.86 -25.42
CA GLY A 397 1.33 12.78 -26.08
C GLY A 397 -0.08 12.21 -26.31
N ARG A 398 -0.19 10.87 -26.43
CA ARG A 398 -1.48 10.19 -26.62
C ARG A 398 -2.21 9.94 -25.30
N HIS A 399 -1.49 9.49 -24.29
CA HIS A 399 -2.09 8.92 -23.08
C HIS A 399 -2.10 9.87 -21.88
N VAL A 400 -1.21 10.87 -21.84
CA VAL A 400 -1.08 11.76 -20.68
C VAL A 400 -1.89 13.03 -20.90
N ARG A 401 -2.59 13.47 -19.84
CA ARG A 401 -3.29 14.75 -19.81
C ARG A 401 -2.28 15.89 -20.03
N GLY A 402 -2.67 16.91 -20.79
CA GLY A 402 -1.82 18.08 -21.03
C GLY A 402 -1.47 18.79 -19.72
N ALA A 403 -0.27 19.38 -19.64
CA ALA A 403 0.22 20.06 -18.45
C ALA A 403 -0.53 21.37 -18.12
N ASP A 404 -1.38 21.84 -19.03
CA ASP A 404 -2.11 23.11 -18.91
C ASP A 404 -3.35 23.02 -17.99
N GLY A 405 -3.66 21.83 -17.47
CA GLY A 405 -4.61 21.68 -16.36
C GLY A 405 -3.90 22.00 -15.05
N ASP A 406 -4.25 23.13 -14.46
CA ASP A 406 -3.96 23.51 -13.09
C ASP A 406 -4.08 22.30 -12.16
N GLY A 407 -2.96 21.90 -11.53
CA GLY A 407 -2.79 20.63 -10.81
C GLY A 407 -3.69 20.37 -9.59
N ASN A 408 -4.80 21.08 -9.45
CA ASN A 408 -5.95 20.60 -8.70
C ASN A 408 -6.62 19.53 -9.54
N GLY A 409 -6.82 18.34 -9.00
CA GLY A 409 -7.40 17.19 -9.69
C GLY A 409 -8.88 17.37 -10.08
N ASP A 410 -9.20 18.45 -10.80
CA ASP A 410 -10.52 18.69 -11.33
C ASP A 410 -10.87 17.58 -12.32
N VAL A 411 -12.05 17.04 -12.07
CA VAL A 411 -12.65 15.85 -12.68
C VAL A 411 -12.96 16.06 -14.17
N ASP A 412 -12.72 17.25 -14.72
CA ASP A 412 -13.04 17.65 -16.08
C ASP A 412 -11.96 17.32 -17.13
N GLY A 413 -10.94 16.53 -16.76
CA GLY A 413 -9.95 16.02 -17.71
C GLY A 413 -10.52 14.95 -18.65
N ASP A 414 -9.96 14.85 -19.85
CA ASP A 414 -10.26 13.77 -20.81
C ASP A 414 -10.21 12.40 -20.11
N PRO A 415 -11.34 11.70 -19.94
CA PRO A 415 -11.39 10.43 -19.22
C PRO A 415 -10.60 9.31 -19.92
N ASP A 416 -10.27 9.50 -21.21
CA ASP A 416 -9.46 8.58 -21.99
C ASP A 416 -7.94 8.79 -21.77
N LYS A 417 -7.56 9.80 -20.96
CA LYS A 417 -6.16 10.11 -20.62
C LYS A 417 -5.88 9.98 -19.12
N MET A 418 -4.69 9.50 -18.81
CA MET A 418 -4.22 9.31 -17.44
C MET A 418 -3.49 10.56 -16.89
N PRO A 419 -3.56 10.81 -15.57
CA PRO A 419 -2.70 11.75 -14.87
C PRO A 419 -1.20 11.43 -15.03
N ARG A 420 -0.35 12.47 -14.97
CA ARG A 420 1.11 12.32 -15.07
C ARG A 420 1.70 11.40 -14.00
N SER A 421 1.14 11.35 -12.79
CA SER A 421 1.65 10.45 -11.75
C SER A 421 1.41 8.97 -12.04
N GLU A 422 0.30 8.62 -12.68
CA GLU A 422 0.03 7.23 -13.11
C GLU A 422 1.02 6.83 -14.22
N TRP A 423 1.27 7.74 -15.16
CA TRP A 423 2.28 7.58 -16.21
C TRP A 423 3.69 7.36 -15.63
N GLU A 424 4.14 8.26 -14.76
CA GLU A 424 5.46 8.16 -14.14
C GLU A 424 5.61 6.88 -13.30
N SER A 425 4.58 6.49 -12.56
CA SER A 425 4.57 5.25 -11.80
C SER A 425 4.62 4.01 -12.71
N SER A 426 3.89 4.01 -13.83
CA SER A 426 3.93 2.94 -14.84
C SER A 426 5.33 2.77 -15.43
N TRP A 427 5.99 3.88 -15.76
CA TRP A 427 7.35 3.84 -16.30
C TRP A 427 8.40 3.45 -15.27
N ARG A 428 8.23 3.81 -13.99
CA ARG A 428 9.09 3.32 -12.92
C ARG A 428 9.03 1.80 -12.81
N TYR A 429 7.82 1.22 -12.89
CA TYR A 429 7.64 -0.23 -12.91
C TYR A 429 8.23 -0.88 -14.15
N HIS A 430 7.98 -0.32 -15.34
CA HIS A 430 8.60 -0.75 -16.60
C HIS A 430 10.13 -0.83 -16.52
N ASP A 431 10.77 0.21 -15.98
CA ASP A 431 12.23 0.29 -15.90
C ASP A 431 12.80 -0.75 -14.92
N ALA A 432 12.11 -1.00 -13.81
CA ALA A 432 12.48 -2.04 -12.85
C ALA A 432 12.33 -3.44 -13.47
N LEU A 433 11.19 -3.72 -14.10
CA LEU A 433 10.89 -4.96 -14.79
C LEU A 433 11.92 -5.26 -15.90
N SER A 434 12.26 -4.25 -16.71
CA SER A 434 13.28 -4.38 -17.77
C SER A 434 14.66 -4.73 -17.22
N ARG A 435 15.07 -4.10 -16.10
CA ARG A 435 16.34 -4.38 -15.43
C ARG A 435 16.37 -5.78 -14.80
N ALA A 436 15.26 -6.21 -14.22
CA ALA A 436 15.12 -7.54 -13.64
C ALA A 436 15.27 -8.62 -14.71
N ILE A 437 14.54 -8.52 -15.82
CA ILE A 437 14.64 -9.45 -16.96
C ILE A 437 16.06 -9.45 -17.55
N GLU A 438 16.66 -8.28 -17.76
CA GLU A 438 18.03 -8.20 -18.30
C GLU A 438 19.05 -8.86 -17.36
N ALA A 439 18.94 -8.64 -16.06
CA ALA A 439 19.84 -9.26 -15.08
C ALA A 439 19.68 -10.78 -15.01
N ALA A 440 18.44 -11.29 -15.09
CA ALA A 440 18.14 -12.71 -15.12
C ALA A 440 18.74 -13.41 -16.36
N ILE A 441 18.59 -12.81 -17.57
CA ILE A 441 19.22 -13.33 -18.79
C ILE A 441 20.76 -13.37 -18.65
N ARG A 442 21.35 -12.29 -18.11
CA ARG A 442 22.82 -12.19 -17.95
C ARG A 442 23.37 -13.20 -16.96
N SER A 443 22.67 -13.52 -15.87
CA SER A 443 23.17 -14.46 -14.86
C SER A 443 23.30 -15.89 -15.44
N VAL A 444 22.31 -16.34 -16.22
CA VAL A 444 22.34 -17.64 -16.90
C VAL A 444 23.56 -17.76 -17.83
N SER A 445 23.89 -16.67 -18.54
CA SER A 445 25.03 -16.65 -19.47
C SER A 445 26.39 -16.74 -18.77
N LYS A 446 26.52 -16.20 -17.54
CA LYS A 446 27.78 -16.23 -16.78
C LYS A 446 28.09 -17.64 -16.28
N ASP A 447 27.09 -18.37 -15.79
CA ASP A 447 27.29 -19.69 -15.21
C ASP A 447 27.70 -20.74 -16.25
N HIS A 448 27.22 -20.63 -17.50
CA HIS A 448 27.67 -21.49 -18.59
C HIS A 448 29.16 -21.34 -18.92
N ASN A 449 29.74 -20.14 -18.78
CA ASN A 449 31.17 -19.93 -19.03
C ASN A 449 32.04 -20.47 -17.89
N ILE A 450 31.54 -20.49 -16.65
CA ILE A 450 32.27 -21.04 -15.51
C ILE A 450 32.38 -22.57 -15.64
N LEU A 451 31.33 -23.22 -16.12
CA LEU A 451 31.35 -24.67 -16.35
C LEU A 451 32.24 -25.08 -17.54
N SER A 452 32.37 -24.25 -18.57
CA SER A 452 33.25 -24.55 -19.71
C SER A 452 34.75 -24.41 -19.40
N ASP A 453 35.11 -23.56 -18.44
CA ASP A 453 36.50 -23.27 -18.09
C ASP A 453 37.06 -24.15 -16.95
N GLY A 454 36.21 -24.94 -16.29
CA GLY A 454 36.55 -25.78 -15.14
C GLY A 454 36.84 -27.26 -15.42
N GLU A 455 36.67 -27.74 -16.66
CA GLU A 455 36.91 -29.14 -17.06
C GLU A 455 38.19 -29.33 -17.91
N LEU A 456 39.26 -28.58 -17.62
CA LEU A 456 40.58 -28.78 -18.25
C LEU A 456 41.66 -29.32 -17.30
#